data_AF-A0A318JWV2-F1
#
_entry.id   AF-A0A318JWV2-F1
#
_cell.length_a   1.000
_cell.length_b   1.000
_cell.length_c   1.000
_cell.angle_alpha   90.00
_cell.angle_beta   90.00
_cell.angle_gamma   90.00
#
_symmetry.space_group_name_H-M   'P 1'
#
loop_
_entity.id
_entity.type
_entity.pdbx_description
1 polymer ?
#
loop_
_entity_poly.entity_id
_entity_poly.type
_entity_poly.pdbx_seq_one_letter_code
_entity_poly.pdbx_strand_id
1 'polypeptide(L)' 'MTQQQWHGTVVKKSRGLLDGSNLYRRLFVRLDDGSTVKIRVNKALWNSLQEGDSLTKRDGADPVKD' A
#
# COMPACT_ATOMS: atom_id res chain seq x y z
N MET A 1 8.15 7.16 13.91
CA MET A 1 8.62 6.95 12.52
C MET A 1 7.81 7.89 11.65
N THR A 2 8.42 8.98 11.19
CA THR A 2 7.80 9.98 10.29
C THR A 2 7.37 9.27 9.02
N GLN A 3 6.07 9.34 8.67
CA GLN A 3 5.51 8.67 7.51
C GLN A 3 5.88 9.47 6.26
N GLN A 4 7.10 9.30 5.76
CA GLN A 4 7.63 10.01 4.60
C GLN A 4 6.67 9.99 3.41
N GLN A 5 6.54 11.13 2.73
CA GLN A 5 5.79 11.25 1.50
C GLN A 5 6.44 10.41 0.40
N TRP A 6 5.63 9.66 -0.35
CA TRP A 6 6.11 8.91 -1.50
C TRP A 6 5.00 8.70 -2.53
N HIS A 7 5.43 8.41 -3.75
CA HIS A 7 4.59 7.94 -4.86
C HIS A 7 5.08 6.56 -5.30
N GLY A 8 4.18 5.75 -5.83
CA GLY A 8 4.58 4.46 -6.40
C GLY A 8 3.43 3.66 -6.97
N THR A 9 3.79 2.51 -7.54
CA THR A 9 2.87 1.63 -8.27
C THR A 9 2.65 0.33 -7.50
N VAL A 10 1.40 -0.14 -7.41
CA VAL A 10 1.10 -1.45 -6.85
C VAL A 10 1.70 -2.53 -7.74
N VAL A 11 2.61 -3.33 -7.21
CA VAL A 11 3.18 -4.48 -7.93
C VAL A 11 2.63 -5.82 -7.44
N LYS A 12 2.07 -5.85 -6.23
CA LYS A 12 1.43 -7.06 -5.70
C LYS A 12 0.40 -6.78 -4.63
N LYS A 13 -0.64 -7.60 -4.60
CA LYS A 13 -1.62 -7.66 -3.51
C LYS A 13 -1.44 -8.93 -2.67
N SER A 14 -1.26 -8.79 -1.36
CA SER A 14 -1.38 -9.90 -0.39
C SER A 14 -2.47 -9.66 0.64
N ARG A 15 -3.33 -10.67 0.82
CA ARG A 15 -4.27 -10.75 1.93
C ARG A 15 -3.89 -11.99 2.74
N GLY A 16 -3.51 -11.79 3.99
CA GLY A 16 -2.99 -12.88 4.81
C GLY A 16 -2.80 -12.47 6.26
N LEU A 17 -2.86 -13.47 7.13
CA LEU A 17 -2.73 -13.34 8.58
C LEU A 17 -1.27 -13.07 8.98
N LEU A 18 -1.06 -12.44 10.13
CA LEU A 18 0.19 -12.63 10.90
C LEU A 18 -0.06 -13.58 12.09
N ASP A 19 -1.30 -13.65 12.59
CA ASP A 19 -1.67 -14.19 13.92
C ASP A 19 -3.01 -14.96 13.98
N GLY A 20 -3.60 -15.35 12.84
CA GLY A 20 -4.81 -16.20 12.83
C GLY A 20 -6.17 -15.49 12.87
N SER A 21 -6.22 -14.22 13.29
CA SER A 21 -7.49 -13.58 13.72
C SER A 21 -7.88 -12.30 12.97
N ASN A 22 -7.02 -11.68 12.14
CA ASN A 22 -7.42 -10.55 11.30
C ASN A 22 -6.72 -10.51 9.92
N LEU A 23 -7.50 -10.59 8.84
CA LEU A 23 -6.97 -10.57 7.46
C LEU A 23 -6.49 -9.16 7.10
N TYR A 24 -5.19 -8.91 7.25
CA TYR A 24 -4.59 -7.67 6.79
C TYR A 24 -4.56 -7.58 5.27
N ARG A 25 -4.92 -6.41 4.75
CA ARG A 25 -4.84 -6.05 3.33
C ARG A 25 -3.53 -5.32 3.12
N ARG A 26 -2.60 -5.93 2.37
CA ARG A 26 -1.22 -5.46 2.23
C ARG A 26 -0.85 -5.28 0.77
N LEU A 27 -0.43 -4.08 0.42
CA LEU A 27 0.08 -3.76 -0.91
C LEU A 27 1.60 -3.81 -0.88
N PHE A 28 2.17 -4.35 -1.94
CA PHE A 28 3.58 -4.14 -2.28
C PHE A 28 3.60 -3.04 -3.34
N VAL A 29 4.32 -1.96 -3.04
CA VAL A 29 4.37 -0.76 -3.86
C VAL A 29 5.81 -0.56 -4.28
N ARG A 30 6.06 -0.47 -5.58
CA ARG A 30 7.35 -0.08 -6.12
C ARG A 30 7.42 1.44 -6.17
N LEU A 31 8.42 1.99 -5.49
CA LEU A 31 8.68 3.42 -5.44
C LEU A 31 9.56 3.85 -6.62
N ASP A 32 9.67 5.16 -6.83
CA ASP A 32 10.44 5.75 -7.94
C ASP A 32 11.95 5.46 -7.83
N ASP A 33 12.47 5.26 -6.62
CA ASP A 33 13.85 4.82 -6.38
C ASP A 33 14.09 3.33 -6.72
N GLY A 34 13.06 2.64 -7.20
CA GLY A 34 13.09 1.23 -7.56
C GLY A 34 12.92 0.28 -6.38
N SER A 35 12.90 0.78 -5.14
CA SER A 35 12.65 -0.03 -3.95
C SER A 35 11.20 -0.48 -3.89
N THR A 36 10.92 -1.55 -3.13
CA THR A 36 9.56 -2.02 -2.91
C THR A 36 9.22 -1.99 -1.43
N VAL A 37 8.15 -1.27 -1.09
CA VAL A 37 7.64 -1.18 0.28
C VAL A 37 6.37 -1.99 0.45
N LYS A 38 6.20 -2.56 1.65
CA LYS A 38 5.01 -3.31 2.03
C LYS A 38 4.18 -2.49 3.00
N ILE A 39 2.98 -2.10 2.59
CA ILE A 39 2.09 -1.25 3.39
C ILE A 39 0.78 -1.94 3.70
N ARG A 40 0.19 -1.63 4.86
CA ARG A 40 -1.18 -2.04 5.19
C ARG A 40 -2.14 -0.94 4.76
N VAL A 41 -3.28 -1.34 4.20
CA VAL A 41 -4.34 -0.42 3.78
C VAL A 41 -5.69 -0.84 4.33
N ASN A 42 -6.64 0.10 4.34
CA ASN A 42 -8.02 -0.17 4.70
C ASN A 42 -8.75 -0.97 3.58
N LYS A 43 -10.00 -1.39 3.85
CA LYS A 43 -10.81 -2.17 2.89
C LYS A 43 -11.14 -1.41 1.62
N ALA A 44 -11.48 -0.14 1.75
CA ALA A 44 -11.97 0.68 0.64
C ALA A 44 -10.86 0.86 -0.40
N LEU A 45 -9.69 1.33 0.03
CA LEU A 45 -8.54 1.53 -0.85
C LEU A 45 -8.03 0.21 -1.45
N TRP A 46 -8.04 -0.86 -0.66
CA TRP A 46 -7.70 -2.18 -1.18
C TRP A 46 -8.57 -2.61 -2.36
N ASN A 47 -9.87 -2.35 -2.28
CA ASN A 47 -10.82 -2.77 -3.29
C ASN A 47 -10.74 -1.88 -4.55
N SER A 48 -10.32 -0.62 -4.43
CA SER A 48 -10.21 0.31 -5.56
C SER A 48 -8.92 0.16 -6.38
N LEU A 49 -7.91 -0.54 -5.83
CA LEU A 49 -6.60 -0.72 -6.46
C LEU A 49 -6.41 -2.10 -7.10
N GLN A 50 -5.68 -2.14 -8.20
CA GLN A 50 -5.18 -3.31 -8.91
C GLN A 50 -3.65 -3.23 -9.06
N GLU A 51 -3.02 -4.33 -9.45
CA GLU A 51 -1.59 -4.31 -9.81
C GLU A 51 -1.42 -3.45 -11.07
N GLY A 52 -0.41 -2.56 -11.07
CA GLY A 52 -0.22 -1.52 -12.08
C GLY A 52 -0.82 -0.16 -11.72
N ASP A 53 -1.72 -0.07 -10.73
CA ASP A 53 -2.28 1.22 -10.30
C ASP A 53 -1.26 2.05 -9.50
N SER A 54 -1.29 3.36 -9.69
CA SER A 54 -0.49 4.31 -8.91
C SER A 54 -1.21 4.77 -7.64
N LEU A 55 -0.43 5.09 -6.62
CA LEU A 55 -0.91 5.65 -5.37
C LEU A 55 0.12 6.62 -4.77
N THR A 56 -0.41 7.62 -4.08
CA THR A 56 0.38 8.65 -3.42
C THR A 56 0.11 8.60 -1.92
N LYS A 57 1.18 8.62 -1.11
CA LYS A 57 1.08 8.81 0.34
C LYS A 57 1.68 10.17 0.69
N ARG A 58 0.87 11.02 1.33
CA ARG A 58 1.33 12.29 1.90
C ARG A 58 1.76 12.10 3.36
N ASP A 59 2.60 12.99 3.86
CA ASP A 59 3.05 12.93 5.25
C ASP A 59 1.87 13.04 6.22
N GLY A 60 1.87 12.21 7.25
CA GLY A 60 0.78 12.09 8.22
C GLY A 60 -0.56 11.57 7.68
N ALA A 61 -0.69 11.29 6.38
CA ALA A 61 -1.95 10.87 5.76
C ALA A 61 -1.94 9.40 5.32
N ASP A 62 -3.14 8.83 5.18
CA ASP A 62 -3.30 7.53 4.52
C ASP A 62 -2.99 7.64 3.02
N PRO A 63 -2.45 6.57 2.42
CA PRO A 63 -2.27 6.53 0.97
C PRO A 63 -3.61 6.64 0.24
N VAL A 64 -3.61 7.26 -0.93
CA VAL A 64 -4.77 7.39 -1.81
C VAL A 64 -4.41 6.94 -3.22
N LYS A 65 -5.38 6.38 -3.94
CA LYS A 65 -5.24 6.09 -5.38
C LYS A 65 -5.13 7.42 -6.13
N ASP A 66 -4.23 7.48 -7.10
CA ASP A 66 -4.09 8.62 -8.01
C ASP A 66 -5.21 8.63 -9.07
#